data_AF-K1Z519-F1
#
_entry.id   AF-K1Z519-F1
#
_cell.length_a   1.000
_cell.length_b   1.000
_cell.length_c   1.000
_cell.angle_alpha   90.00
_cell.angle_beta   90.00
_cell.angle_gamma   90.00
#
_symmetry.space_group_name_H-M   'P 1'
#
loop_
_entity.id
_entity.type
_entity.pdbx_description
1 polymer ?
#
loop_
_entity_poly.entity_id
_entity_poly.type
_entity_poly.pdbx_seq_one_letter_code
_entity_poly.pdbx_strand_id
1 'polypeptide(L)'
;MNIKTSFFLAYTSIKRGSKGTLMMTILIMTLAYVNLVFISSIFGGIVEAINHESINNQYSNIVIEPKIDKRYIDNKEAIQLIDTITGVVGSSAHYIDKALISYDEYNDGNNIKSGKWVIKSIDVENEKKVTEIHDSIIEGSYLESTDR
;
A
#
# COMPACT_ATOMS: atom_id res chain seq x y z
N MET A 1 44.93 32.59 -9.63
CA MET A 1 44.25 32.18 -10.87
C MET A 1 42.80 32.66 -10.78
N ASN A 2 42.36 33.55 -11.67
CA ASN A 2 41.06 34.20 -11.56
C ASN A 2 39.91 33.25 -11.96
N ILE A 3 38.89 33.09 -11.12
CA ILE A 3 37.75 32.19 -11.38
C ILE A 3 37.06 32.50 -12.72
N LYS A 4 36.99 33.80 -13.08
CA LYS A 4 36.44 34.30 -14.34
C LYS A 4 37.20 33.80 -15.56
N THR A 5 38.54 33.78 -15.51
CA THR A 5 39.36 33.33 -16.63
C THR A 5 39.27 31.82 -16.81
N SER A 6 39.23 31.06 -15.70
CA SER A 6 39.07 29.61 -15.74
C SER A 6 37.71 29.21 -16.34
N PHE A 7 36.63 29.91 -15.98
CA PHE A 7 35.29 29.65 -16.52
C PHE A 7 35.19 29.99 -18.03
N PHE A 8 35.79 31.11 -18.45
CA PHE A 8 35.84 31.50 -19.86
C PHE A 8 36.60 30.49 -20.73
N LEU A 9 37.72 29.97 -20.23
CA LEU A 9 38.49 28.93 -20.89
C LEU A 9 37.72 27.61 -20.97
N ALA A 10 37.06 27.20 -19.87
CA ALA A 10 36.23 25.99 -19.85
C ALA A 10 35.08 26.07 -20.86
N TYR A 11 34.33 27.17 -20.88
CA TYR A 11 33.22 27.38 -21.82
C TYR A 11 33.69 27.36 -23.29
N THR A 12 34.78 28.06 -23.60
CA THR A 12 35.35 28.07 -24.96
C THR A 12 35.85 26.69 -25.37
N SER A 13 36.46 25.94 -24.45
CA SER A 13 36.96 24.58 -24.69
C SER A 13 35.83 23.60 -24.99
N ILE A 14 34.72 23.68 -24.23
CA ILE A 14 33.50 22.89 -24.44
C ILE A 14 32.90 23.19 -25.82
N LYS A 15 32.83 24.47 -26.20
CA LYS A 15 32.23 24.90 -27.48
C LYS A 15 33.08 24.56 -28.72
N ARG A 16 34.42 24.60 -28.61
CA ARG A 16 35.36 24.25 -29.69
C ARG A 16 35.71 22.77 -29.77
N GLY A 17 35.31 21.96 -28.79
CA GLY A 17 35.59 20.53 -28.73
C GLY A 17 34.76 19.69 -29.70
N SER A 18 34.91 18.37 -29.60
CA SER A 18 34.14 17.38 -30.36
C SER A 18 32.65 17.45 -29.99
N LYS A 19 31.84 18.03 -30.88
CA LYS A 19 30.38 18.14 -30.69
C LYS A 19 29.70 16.78 -30.50
N GLY A 20 30.17 15.75 -31.22
CA GLY A 20 29.63 14.38 -31.11
C GLY A 20 29.93 13.73 -29.77
N THR A 21 31.17 13.85 -29.29
CA THR A 21 31.55 13.33 -27.96
C THR A 21 30.81 14.05 -26.85
N LEU A 22 30.68 15.38 -26.94
CA LEU A 22 29.92 16.17 -25.97
C LEU A 22 28.45 15.76 -25.92
N MET A 23 27.82 15.54 -27.07
CA MET A 23 26.44 15.04 -27.14
C MET A 23 26.30 13.64 -26.52
N MET A 24 27.24 12.72 -26.81
CA MET A 24 27.25 11.39 -26.19
C MET A 24 27.44 11.45 -24.68
N THR A 25 28.36 12.27 -24.19
CA THR A 25 28.59 12.44 -22.74
C THR A 25 27.34 13.00 -22.07
N ILE A 26 26.69 14.01 -22.64
CA ILE A 26 25.42 14.54 -22.10
C ILE A 26 24.34 13.46 -22.11
N LEU A 27 24.22 12.69 -23.18
CA LEU A 27 23.22 11.62 -23.30
C LEU A 27 23.45 10.55 -22.23
N ILE A 28 24.69 10.07 -22.09
CA ILE A 28 25.05 9.06 -21.07
C ILE A 28 24.81 9.60 -19.65
N MET A 29 25.23 10.84 -19.36
CA MET A 29 24.99 11.47 -18.05
C MET A 29 23.50 11.63 -17.76
N THR A 30 22.72 12.06 -18.75
CA THR A 30 21.27 12.23 -18.62
C THR A 30 20.59 10.88 -18.41
N LEU A 31 20.96 9.86 -19.19
CA LEU A 31 20.39 8.52 -19.08
C LEU A 31 20.73 7.86 -17.73
N ALA A 32 21.98 8.00 -17.28
CA ALA A 32 22.40 7.55 -15.95
C ALA A 32 21.60 8.26 -14.84
N TYR A 33 21.42 9.57 -14.95
CA TYR A 33 20.62 10.35 -14.01
C TYR A 33 19.15 9.93 -14.01
N VAL A 34 18.54 9.79 -15.19
CA VAL A 34 17.15 9.33 -15.33
C VAL A 34 16.99 7.96 -14.71
N ASN A 35 17.88 7.01 -14.98
CA ASN A 35 17.81 5.67 -14.38
C ASN A 35 17.88 5.70 -12.85
N LEU A 36 18.74 6.55 -12.27
CA LEU A 36 18.85 6.69 -10.82
C LEU A 36 17.57 7.26 -10.20
N VAL A 37 17.03 8.34 -10.77
CA VAL A 37 15.81 8.97 -10.24
C VAL A 37 14.58 8.11 -10.49
N PHE A 38 14.51 7.44 -11.65
CA PHE A 38 13.38 6.61 -12.05
C PHE A 38 13.12 5.49 -11.04
N ILE A 39 14.18 4.79 -10.61
CA ILE A 39 14.04 3.70 -9.63
C ILE A 39 13.47 4.25 -8.32
N SER A 40 14.07 5.31 -7.77
CA SER A 40 13.58 5.93 -6.53
C SER A 40 12.14 6.43 -6.64
N SER A 41 11.76 7.02 -7.77
CA SER A 41 10.40 7.49 -8.01
C SER A 41 9.38 6.35 -8.10
N ILE A 42 9.73 5.24 -8.77
CA ILE A 42 8.86 4.05 -8.81
C ILE A 42 8.69 3.48 -7.40
N PHE A 43 9.78 3.30 -6.66
CA PHE A 43 9.70 2.80 -5.29
C PHE A 43 8.84 3.71 -4.40
N GLY A 44 9.01 5.03 -4.50
CA GLY A 44 8.18 5.99 -3.77
C GLY A 44 6.69 5.88 -4.14
N GLY A 45 6.37 5.82 -5.43
CA GLY A 45 4.99 5.67 -5.90
C GLY A 45 4.35 4.34 -5.48
N ILE A 46 5.10 3.23 -5.50
CA ILE A 46 4.64 1.92 -5.03
C ILE A 46 4.34 1.96 -3.53
N VAL A 47 5.26 2.53 -2.72
CA VAL A 47 5.05 2.64 -1.28
C VAL A 47 3.81 3.47 -0.96
N GLU A 48 3.62 4.60 -1.64
CA GLU A 48 2.44 5.43 -1.47
C GLU A 48 1.15 4.70 -1.85
N ALA A 49 1.14 4.00 -2.98
CA ALA A 49 -0.01 3.21 -3.41
C ALA A 49 -0.33 2.08 -2.42
N ILE A 50 0.69 1.37 -1.91
CA ILE A 50 0.51 0.34 -0.89
C ILE A 50 -0.03 0.94 0.40
N ASN A 51 0.46 2.10 0.83
CA ASN A 51 -0.02 2.77 2.04
C ASN A 51 -1.48 3.20 1.90
N HIS A 52 -1.82 3.84 0.78
CA HIS A 52 -3.19 4.25 0.49
C HIS A 52 -4.14 3.05 0.48
N GLU A 53 -3.76 1.96 -0.21
CA GLU A 53 -4.54 0.72 -0.25
C GLU A 53 -4.66 0.07 1.14
N SER A 54 -3.56 0.02 1.90
CA SER A 54 -3.54 -0.58 3.24
C SER A 54 -4.43 0.20 4.22
N ILE A 55 -4.40 1.53 4.15
CA ILE A 55 -5.21 2.40 5.01
C ILE A 55 -6.68 2.28 4.58
N ASN A 56 -7.00 2.51 3.31
CA ASN A 56 -8.39 2.59 2.87
C ASN A 56 -9.10 1.24 2.89
N ASN A 57 -8.40 0.14 2.62
CA ASN A 57 -9.05 -1.16 2.41
C ASN A 57 -8.70 -2.22 3.46
N GLN A 58 -7.59 -2.10 4.20
CA GLN A 58 -7.13 -3.19 5.09
C GLN A 58 -7.19 -2.88 6.59
N TYR A 59 -6.76 -1.69 7.02
CA TYR A 59 -6.47 -1.41 8.43
C TYR A 59 -7.02 -0.07 8.95
N SER A 60 -7.56 0.81 8.09
CA SER A 60 -7.93 2.18 8.45
C SER A 60 -6.74 2.99 8.99
N ASN A 61 -6.99 4.15 9.58
CA ASN A 61 -5.92 5.06 10.04
C ASN A 61 -5.22 4.61 11.33
N ILE A 62 -5.94 3.91 12.23
CA ILE A 62 -5.42 3.49 13.54
C ILE A 62 -5.88 2.06 13.81
N VAL A 63 -4.92 1.19 14.13
CA VAL A 63 -5.17 -0.21 14.52
C VAL A 63 -4.91 -0.39 16.01
N ILE A 64 -5.85 -1.05 16.69
CA ILE A 64 -5.72 -1.43 18.09
C ILE A 64 -5.63 -2.94 18.16
N GLU A 65 -4.49 -3.44 18.66
CA GLU A 65 -4.24 -4.87 18.83
C GLU A 65 -4.40 -5.30 20.29
N PRO A 66 -4.71 -6.59 20.56
CA PRO A 66 -4.67 -7.11 21.91
C PRO A 66 -3.24 -7.02 22.49
N LYS A 67 -3.14 -7.05 23.82
CA LYS A 67 -1.84 -7.15 24.50
C LYS A 67 -1.10 -8.41 24.04
N ILE A 68 0.24 -8.39 24.06
CA ILE A 68 1.11 -9.47 23.55
C ILE A 68 0.71 -10.87 24.07
N ASP A 69 0.29 -10.98 25.34
CA ASP A 69 -0.09 -12.24 25.97
C ASP A 69 -1.60 -12.58 25.86
N LYS A 70 -2.36 -11.80 25.09
CA LYS A 70 -3.81 -11.97 24.92
C LYS A 70 -4.18 -12.20 23.47
N ARG A 71 -5.11 -13.13 23.25
CA ARG A 71 -5.65 -13.41 21.91
C ARG A 71 -6.74 -12.42 21.48
N TYR A 72 -7.43 -11.80 22.43
CA TYR A 72 -8.57 -10.93 22.18
C TYR A 72 -8.51 -9.66 23.02
N ILE A 73 -9.19 -8.61 22.56
CA ILE A 73 -9.46 -7.41 23.33
C ILE A 73 -10.74 -7.69 24.14
N ASP A 74 -10.61 -7.82 25.47
CA ASP A 74 -11.74 -8.19 26.33
C ASP A 74 -12.77 -7.07 26.53
N ASN A 75 -12.43 -5.82 26.19
CA ASN A 75 -13.28 -4.66 26.41
C ASN A 75 -14.30 -4.49 25.27
N LYS A 76 -15.55 -4.92 25.52
CA LYS A 76 -16.66 -4.80 24.57
C LYS A 76 -17.17 -3.36 24.37
N GLU A 77 -16.91 -2.46 25.33
CA GLU A 77 -17.33 -1.06 25.27
C GLU A 77 -16.29 -0.17 24.56
N ALA A 78 -15.14 -0.73 24.16
CA ALA A 78 -14.06 0.02 23.56
C ALA A 78 -14.49 0.77 22.29
N ILE A 79 -15.29 0.13 21.42
CA ILE A 79 -15.82 0.75 20.18
C ILE A 79 -16.63 2.00 20.51
N GLN A 80 -17.59 1.88 21.44
CA GLN A 80 -18.47 2.99 21.84
C GLN A 80 -17.67 4.15 22.45
N LEU A 81 -16.65 3.83 23.25
CA LEU A 81 -15.76 4.84 23.83
C LEU A 81 -14.92 5.54 22.75
N ILE A 82 -14.38 4.80 21.79
CA ILE A 82 -13.57 5.34 20.69
C ILE A 82 -14.40 6.29 19.81
N ASP A 83 -15.64 5.91 19.49
CA ASP A 83 -16.54 6.72 18.69
C ASP A 83 -16.93 8.06 19.36
N THR A 84 -16.79 8.18 20.68
CA THR A 84 -17.03 9.45 21.40
C THR A 84 -15.88 10.45 21.31
N ILE A 85 -14.70 10.01 20.86
CA ILE A 85 -13.52 10.87 20.77
C ILE A 85 -13.67 11.84 19.59
N THR A 86 -13.54 13.14 19.86
CA THR A 86 -13.61 14.17 18.82
C THR A 86 -12.52 13.95 17.77
N GLY A 87 -12.92 13.82 16.50
CA GLY A 87 -12.03 13.55 15.37
C GLY A 87 -12.04 12.11 14.88
N VAL A 88 -12.71 11.19 15.58
CA VAL A 88 -12.97 9.82 15.10
C VAL A 88 -14.21 9.83 14.20
N VAL A 89 -14.06 9.33 12.98
CA VAL A 89 -15.16 9.22 11.99
C VAL A 89 -15.96 7.92 12.20
N GLY A 90 -15.29 6.87 12.67
CA GLY A 90 -15.91 5.61 13.08
C GLY A 90 -14.87 4.61 13.57
N SER A 91 -15.33 3.51 14.14
CA SER A 91 -14.50 2.39 14.55
C SER A 91 -15.18 1.05 14.20
N SER A 92 -14.40 0.05 13.85
CA SER A 92 -14.87 -1.30 13.51
C SER A 92 -14.01 -2.32 14.23
N ALA A 93 -14.63 -3.34 14.81
CA ALA A 93 -13.92 -4.44 15.45
C ALA A 93 -13.80 -5.63 14.49
N HIS A 94 -12.58 -6.18 14.42
CA HIS A 94 -12.28 -7.31 13.55
C HIS A 94 -11.91 -8.53 14.38
N TYR A 95 -12.43 -9.70 13.98
CA TYR A 95 -11.86 -10.99 14.39
C TYR A 95 -11.07 -11.56 13.24
N ILE A 96 -9.77 -11.74 13.44
CA ILE A 96 -8.87 -12.25 12.41
C ILE A 96 -8.41 -13.64 12.82
N ASP A 97 -8.67 -14.63 11.98
CA ASP A 97 -8.16 -15.99 12.16
C ASP A 97 -7.57 -16.54 10.85
N LYS A 98 -6.71 -17.55 10.97
CA LYS A 98 -6.10 -18.23 9.83
C LYS A 98 -6.83 -19.55 9.61
N ALA A 99 -7.42 -19.71 8.43
CA ALA A 99 -8.14 -20.92 8.06
C ALA A 99 -7.45 -21.67 6.92
N LEU A 100 -7.57 -22.98 6.93
CA LEU A 100 -7.28 -23.83 5.78
C LEU A 100 -8.61 -24.07 5.05
N ILE A 101 -8.72 -23.58 3.82
CA ILE A 101 -9.92 -23.78 2.99
C ILE A 101 -9.53 -24.75 1.88
N SER A 102 -10.31 -25.83 1.75
CA SER A 102 -10.17 -26.82 0.70
C SER A 102 -11.44 -26.86 -0.15
N TYR A 103 -11.28 -26.88 -1.46
CA TYR A 103 -12.37 -27.00 -2.42
C TYR A 103 -12.12 -28.21 -3.32
N ASP A 104 -13.13 -29.08 -3.38
CA ASP A 104 -13.22 -30.21 -4.29
C ASP A 104 -14.44 -29.99 -5.18
N GLU A 105 -14.20 -29.78 -6.48
CA GLU A 105 -15.23 -29.46 -7.46
C GLU A 105 -16.14 -30.66 -7.76
N TYR A 106 -15.59 -31.88 -7.73
CA TYR A 106 -16.30 -33.11 -8.11
C TYR A 106 -16.64 -34.00 -6.91
N ASN A 107 -16.15 -33.65 -5.71
CA ASN A 107 -16.31 -34.40 -4.47
C ASN A 107 -15.84 -35.87 -4.61
N ASP A 108 -14.83 -36.08 -5.46
CA ASP A 108 -14.29 -37.40 -5.81
C ASP A 108 -12.96 -37.69 -5.09
N GLY A 109 -12.49 -36.73 -4.28
CA GLY A 109 -11.23 -36.82 -3.55
C GLY A 109 -9.98 -36.60 -4.41
N ASN A 110 -10.13 -36.32 -5.71
CA ASN A 110 -9.03 -36.02 -6.61
C ASN A 110 -8.93 -34.51 -6.87
N ASN A 111 -7.73 -34.01 -7.15
CA ASN A 111 -7.50 -32.59 -7.48
C ASN A 111 -8.01 -31.57 -6.45
N ILE A 112 -8.05 -31.94 -5.16
CA ILE A 112 -8.48 -31.04 -4.08
C ILE A 112 -7.56 -29.81 -4.04
N LYS A 113 -8.15 -28.63 -4.24
CA LYS A 113 -7.44 -27.35 -4.16
C LYS A 113 -7.52 -26.85 -2.72
N SER A 114 -6.39 -26.79 -2.03
CA SER A 114 -6.33 -26.31 -0.65
C SER A 114 -5.41 -25.09 -0.52
N GLY A 115 -5.82 -24.12 0.28
CA GLY A 115 -5.05 -22.90 0.53
C GLY A 115 -5.23 -22.41 1.97
N LYS A 116 -4.19 -21.73 2.49
CA LYS A 116 -4.25 -21.05 3.78
C LYS A 116 -4.67 -19.61 3.54
N TRP A 117 -5.72 -19.16 4.20
CA TRP A 117 -6.30 -17.84 4.06
C TRP A 117 -6.45 -17.17 5.42
N VAL A 118 -6.41 -15.84 5.43
CA VAL A 118 -6.76 -15.05 6.60
C VAL A 118 -8.23 -14.66 6.45
N ILE A 119 -9.04 -15.07 7.42
CA ILE A 119 -10.46 -14.71 7.49
C ILE A 119 -10.60 -13.56 8.47
N LYS A 120 -11.29 -12.51 8.03
CA LYS A 120 -11.66 -11.36 8.85
C LYS A 120 -13.17 -11.35 9.01
N SER A 121 -13.65 -11.44 10.25
CA SER A 121 -15.04 -11.17 10.59
C SER A 121 -15.19 -9.69 10.94
N ILE A 122 -16.23 -9.06 10.42
CA ILE A 122 -16.49 -7.62 10.49
C ILE A 122 -17.95 -7.36 10.88
N ASP A 123 -18.21 -6.17 11.42
CA ASP A 123 -19.54 -5.60 11.46
C ASP A 123 -19.74 -4.73 10.20
N VAL A 124 -20.69 -5.11 9.33
CA VAL A 124 -20.87 -4.50 8.00
C VAL A 124 -21.13 -2.99 8.08
N GLU A 125 -21.94 -2.53 9.04
CA GLU A 125 -22.33 -1.12 9.16
C GLU A 125 -21.18 -0.25 9.67
N ASN A 126 -20.37 -0.80 10.57
CA ASN A 126 -19.20 -0.11 11.08
C ASN A 126 -18.04 -0.14 10.08
N GLU A 127 -17.88 -1.24 9.33
CA GLU A 127 -16.81 -1.39 8.35
C GLU A 127 -16.91 -0.34 7.23
N LYS A 128 -18.11 -0.11 6.70
CA LYS A 128 -18.37 0.92 5.67
C LYS A 128 -17.97 2.34 6.11
N LYS A 129 -17.84 2.60 7.41
CA LYS A 129 -17.42 3.92 7.94
C LYS A 129 -15.90 4.08 8.01
N VAL A 130 -15.15 2.97 8.03
CA VAL A 130 -13.71 2.98 8.28
C VAL A 130 -12.87 2.48 7.11
N THR A 131 -13.48 1.74 6.18
CA THR A 131 -12.85 1.24 4.95
C THR A 131 -13.73 1.40 3.72
N GLU A 132 -13.09 1.44 2.55
CA GLU A 132 -13.71 1.58 1.22
C GLU A 132 -13.81 0.22 0.50
N ILE A 133 -13.61 -0.89 1.22
CA ILE A 133 -13.59 -2.24 0.63
C ILE A 133 -14.91 -2.62 -0.04
N HIS A 134 -16.02 -2.03 0.40
CA HIS A 134 -17.34 -2.25 -0.18
C HIS A 134 -17.47 -1.72 -1.62
N ASP A 135 -16.69 -0.70 -1.97
CA ASP A 135 -16.64 -0.12 -3.32
C ASP A 135 -15.67 -0.88 -4.25
N SER A 136 -14.89 -1.80 -3.70
CA SER A 136 -13.85 -2.54 -4.41
C SER A 136 -14.30 -3.94 -4.89
N ILE A 137 -15.60 -4.24 -4.84
CA ILE A 137 -16.16 -5.53 -5.27
C ILE A 137 -16.20 -5.62 -6.80
N ILE A 138 -15.44 -6.58 -7.36
CA ILE A 138 -15.35 -6.81 -8.80
C ILE A 138 -16.53 -7.65 -9.31
N GLU A 139 -17.00 -8.62 -8.51
CA GLU A 139 -18.09 -9.53 -8.86
C GLU A 139 -18.93 -9.87 -7.62
N GLY A 140 -20.25 -9.98 -7.81
CA GLY A 140 -21.21 -10.25 -6.74
C GLY A 140 -21.71 -8.98 -6.05
N SER A 141 -22.06 -9.11 -4.78
CA SER A 141 -22.49 -8.00 -3.92
C SER A 141 -21.70 -8.01 -2.63
N TYR A 142 -21.52 -6.82 -2.03
CA TYR A 142 -20.96 -6.73 -0.69
C TYR A 142 -21.91 -7.37 0.34
N LEU A 143 -21.39 -7.66 1.53
CA LEU A 143 -22.17 -8.22 2.64
C LEU A 143 -23.26 -7.23 3.07
N GLU A 144 -24.46 -7.74 3.30
CA GLU A 144 -25.56 -6.99 3.90
C GLU A 144 -25.64 -7.25 5.41
N SER A 145 -26.24 -6.34 6.17
CA SER A 145 -26.34 -6.49 7.64
C SER A 145 -27.22 -7.69 8.06
N THR A 146 -27.99 -8.26 7.12
CA THR A 146 -28.78 -9.48 7.32
C THR A 146 -28.03 -10.77 7.00
N ASP A 147 -26.88 -10.69 6.34
CA ASP A 147 -26.05 -11.85 6.02
C ASP A 147 -25.29 -12.28 7.29
N ARG A 148 -25.55 -13.51 7.72
CA ARG A 148 -25.01 -14.11 8.95
C ARG A 148 -24.11 -15.30 8.64
#